data_AF-A0A8C2QC70-F1
#
_entry.id   AF-A0A8C2QC70-F1
#
_cell.length_a   1.000
_cell.length_b   1.000
_cell.length_c   1.000
_cell.angle_alpha   90.00
_cell.angle_beta   90.00
_cell.angle_gamma   90.00
#
_symmetry.space_group_name_H-M   'P 1'
#
loop_
_entity.id
_entity.type
_entity.pdbx_description
1 polymer ?
#
loop_
_entity_poly.entity_id
_entity_poly.type
_entity_poly.pdbx_seq_one_letter_code
_entity_poly.pdbx_strand_id
1 'polypeptide(L)'
;MVHMNVLADALKILIRPCSKVIIRFLTVMMKHGYIGEFEIIDDHRAGKIVMNLTGRLNKCGVISPRFDVPLKDLEKWQNNLLPSHQFGFTILTTSAGIMDHKQAR
;
A
#
# COMPACT_ATOMS: atom_id res chain seq x y z
N MET A 1 -6.62 -8.83 -9.23
CA MET A 1 -6.03 -9.11 -7.90
C MET A 1 -4.53 -9.18 -8.09
N VAL A 2 -3.79 -8.10 -7.79
CA VAL A 2 -2.32 -8.15 -7.81
C VAL A 2 -1.90 -8.83 -6.52
N HIS A 3 -1.70 -10.14 -6.58
CA HIS A 3 -1.12 -10.86 -5.45
C HIS A 3 0.38 -10.55 -5.46
N MET A 4 0.79 -9.65 -4.58
CA MET A 4 2.20 -9.37 -4.38
C MET A 4 2.74 -10.56 -3.58
N ASN A 5 3.37 -11.52 -4.26
CA ASN A 5 3.98 -12.68 -3.63
C ASN A 5 5.09 -12.21 -2.69
N VAL A 6 4.74 -12.01 -1.43
CA VAL A 6 5.69 -11.93 -0.32
C VAL A 6 6.06 -13.38 0.01
N LEU A 7 6.80 -14.03 -0.90
CA LEU A 7 7.44 -15.31 -0.56
C LEU A 7 8.52 -15.00 0.48
N ALA A 8 8.40 -15.67 1.62
CA ALA A 8 8.86 -15.26 2.94
C ALA A 8 10.38 -15.13 3.16
N ASP A 9 11.23 -15.26 2.13
CA ASP A 9 12.69 -15.32 2.30
C ASP A 9 13.47 -14.29 1.46
N ALA A 10 12.79 -13.48 0.64
CA ALA A 10 13.46 -12.45 -0.17
C ALA A 10 13.46 -11.09 0.55
N LEU A 11 14.63 -10.61 0.94
CA LEU A 11 14.82 -9.25 1.50
C LEU A 11 14.47 -8.14 0.49
N LYS A 12 14.43 -8.45 -0.80
CA LYS A 12 14.18 -7.50 -1.89
C LYS A 12 13.08 -7.99 -2.81
N ILE A 13 12.14 -7.11 -3.14
CA ILE A 13 11.09 -7.35 -4.14
C ILE A 13 11.25 -6.38 -5.29
N LEU A 14 11.08 -6.88 -6.52
CA LEU A 14 11.04 -6.09 -7.73
C LEU A 14 9.60 -6.03 -8.27
N ILE A 15 9.09 -4.82 -8.48
CA ILE A 15 7.74 -4.54 -8.97
C ILE A 15 7.81 -3.98 -10.39
N ARG A 16 7.00 -4.52 -11.29
CA ARG A 16 6.77 -4.00 -12.65
C ARG A 16 5.29 -4.15 -13.01
N PRO A 17 4.62 -3.15 -13.62
CA PRO A 17 5.14 -1.83 -14.03
C PRO A 17 5.21 -0.81 -12.88
N CYS A 18 6.02 0.24 -13.04
CA CYS A 18 6.06 1.38 -12.14
C CYS A 18 4.89 2.35 -12.46
N SER A 19 4.18 2.83 -11.43
CA SER A 19 3.13 3.85 -11.61
C SER A 19 3.13 4.86 -10.47
N LYS A 20 2.65 6.09 -10.75
CA LYS A 20 2.55 7.16 -9.75
C LYS A 20 1.72 6.77 -8.53
N VAL A 21 0.69 5.96 -8.74
CA VAL A 21 -0.18 5.46 -7.66
C VAL A 21 0.57 4.46 -6.78
N ILE A 22 1.32 3.52 -7.39
CA ILE A 22 2.14 2.56 -6.64
C ILE A 22 3.22 3.29 -5.84
N ILE A 23 3.91 4.27 -6.42
CA ILE A 23 4.94 5.04 -5.71
C ILE A 23 4.34 5.72 -4.48
N ARG A 24 3.23 6.45 -4.63
CA ARG A 24 2.55 7.13 -3.51
C ARG A 24 2.07 6.14 -2.45
N PHE A 25 1.54 4.99 -2.86
CA PHE A 25 1.12 3.93 -1.95
C PHE A 25 2.30 3.37 -1.14
N LEU A 26 3.43 3.07 -1.79
CA LEU A 26 4.65 2.61 -1.11
C LEU A 26 5.20 3.69 -0.18
N THR A 27 5.13 4.98 -0.54
CA THR A 27 5.50 6.08 0.36
C THR A 27 4.70 6.08 1.66
N VAL A 28 3.37 5.84 1.60
CA VAL A 28 2.54 5.73 2.80
C VAL A 28 2.94 4.51 3.64
N MET A 29 3.21 3.37 3.00
CA MET A 29 3.68 2.18 3.71
C MET A 29 5.03 2.38 4.40
N MET A 30 5.94 3.11 3.75
CA MET A 30 7.26 3.46 4.29
C MET A 30 7.15 4.39 5.49
N LYS A 31 6.26 5.40 5.44
CA LYS A 31 5.98 6.31 6.56
C LYS A 31 5.50 5.57 7.82
N HIS A 32 4.72 4.50 7.65
CA HIS A 32 4.28 3.66 8.77
C HIS A 32 5.28 2.56 9.16
N GLY A 33 6.41 2.44 8.46
CA GLY A 33 7.48 1.49 8.79
C GLY A 33 7.18 0.03 8.45
N TYR A 34 6.21 -0.25 7.57
CA TYR A 34 5.94 -1.62 7.08
C TYR A 34 6.96 -2.10 6.06
N ILE A 35 7.56 -1.17 5.32
CA ILE A 35 8.57 -1.42 4.29
C ILE A 35 9.78 -0.54 4.55
N GLY A 36 10.93 -0.96 4.04
CA GLY A 36 12.14 -0.14 4.03
C GLY A 36 12.16 0.83 2.86
N GLU A 37 13.36 1.29 2.53
CA GLU A 37 13.61 2.12 1.37
C GLU A 37 13.29 1.38 0.07
N PHE A 38 12.88 2.15 -0.94
CA PHE A 38 12.66 1.64 -2.28
C PHE A 38 13.28 2.59 -3.31
N GLU A 39 13.76 2.00 -4.39
CA GLU A 39 14.41 2.69 -5.50
C GLU A 39 13.58 2.53 -6.77
N ILE A 40 13.53 3.60 -7.57
CA ILE A 40 12.87 3.59 -8.87
C ILE A 40 13.97 3.50 -9.93
N ILE A 41 13.92 2.45 -10.74
CA ILE A 41 14.84 2.22 -11.85
C ILE A 41 14.09 2.55 -13.14
N ASP A 42 14.62 3.52 -13.89
CA ASP A 42 14.11 3.87 -15.21
C ASP A 42 14.76 2.98 -16.27
N ASP A 43 13.93 2.20 -16.98
CA ASP A 43 14.36 1.33 -18.07
C ASP A 43 13.94 1.87 -19.45
N HIS A 44 13.55 3.15 -19.54
CA HIS A 44 12.94 3.78 -20.72
C HIS A 44 11.68 3.05 -21.21
N ARG A 45 11.09 2.18 -20.39
CA ARG A 45 9.83 1.47 -20.65
C ARG A 45 8.79 1.87 -19.60
N ALA A 46 8.30 0.89 -18.83
CA ALA A 46 7.29 1.11 -17.80
C ALA A 46 7.91 1.34 -16.41
N GLY A 47 9.24 1.38 -16.30
CA GLY A 47 9.97 1.53 -15.04
C GLY A 47 9.85 0.31 -14.14
N LYS A 48 10.73 0.26 -13.15
CA LYS A 48 10.80 -0.84 -12.16
C LYS A 48 10.97 -0.22 -10.78
N ILE A 49 10.41 -0.87 -9.77
CA ILE A 49 10.63 -0.46 -8.38
C ILE A 49 11.31 -1.63 -7.67
N VAL A 50 12.42 -1.36 -6.99
CA VAL A 50 13.07 -2.31 -6.09
C VAL A 50 12.80 -1.85 -4.67
N MET A 51 12.16 -2.68 -3.85
CA MET A 51 11.89 -2.35 -2.45
C MET A 51 12.56 -3.36 -1.53
N ASN A 52 13.03 -2.86 -0.38
CA ASN A 52 13.54 -3.70 0.70
C ASN A 52 12.43 -3.98 1.71
N LEU A 53 12.24 -5.25 2.07
CA LEU A 53 11.30 -5.66 3.12
C LEU A 53 11.99 -5.74 4.48
N THR A 54 11.29 -5.31 5.52
CA THR A 54 11.76 -5.33 6.92
C THR A 54 11.22 -6.51 7.73
N GLY A 55 10.41 -7.39 7.12
CA GLY A 55 9.76 -8.52 7.79
C GLY A 55 8.53 -8.16 8.64
N ARG A 56 8.13 -6.88 8.69
CA ARG A 56 6.96 -6.41 9.48
C ARG A 56 5.62 -6.50 8.74
N LEU A 57 5.65 -6.85 7.45
CA LEU A 57 4.46 -6.86 6.60
C LEU A 57 3.76 -8.22 6.68
N ASN A 58 2.57 -8.26 7.30
CA ASN A 58 1.77 -9.49 7.37
C ASN A 58 1.00 -9.74 6.06
N LYS A 59 0.27 -8.73 5.59
CA LYS A 59 -0.55 -8.81 4.38
C LYS A 59 -0.68 -7.43 3.76
N CYS A 60 -0.48 -7.35 2.45
CA CYS A 60 -0.81 -6.19 1.63
C CYS A 60 -1.74 -6.65 0.51
N GLY A 61 -2.85 -5.94 0.31
CA GLY A 61 -3.86 -6.30 -0.67
C GLY A 61 -4.51 -5.07 -1.27
N VAL A 62 -5.16 -5.26 -2.42
CA VAL A 62 -5.90 -4.23 -3.14
C VAL A 62 -7.39 -4.55 -3.12
N ILE A 63 -8.22 -3.55 -2.88
CA ILE A 63 -9.68 -3.64 -2.98
C ILE A 63 -10.08 -3.33 -4.43
N SER A 64 -10.86 -4.23 -5.04
CA SER A 64 -11.32 -4.10 -6.42
C SER A 64 -12.80 -4.50 -6.49
N PRO A 65 -13.68 -3.68 -7.09
CA PRO A 65 -13.44 -2.35 -7.68
C PRO A 65 -13.10 -1.27 -6.61
N ARG A 66 -12.69 -0.08 -7.05
CA ARG A 66 -12.47 1.08 -6.17
C ARG A 66 -13.83 1.66 -5.79
N PHE A 67 -14.33 1.30 -4.61
CA PHE A 67 -15.60 1.81 -4.10
C PHE A 67 -15.45 3.24 -3.57
N ASP A 68 -16.48 4.06 -3.81
CA ASP A 68 -16.61 5.34 -3.15
C ASP A 68 -17.08 5.12 -1.71
N VAL A 69 -16.28 5.58 -0.75
CA VAL A 69 -16.54 5.38 0.69
C VAL A 69 -16.81 6.73 1.33
N PRO A 70 -18.05 7.02 1.79
CA PRO A 70 -18.31 8.21 2.58
C PRO A 70 -17.71 8.08 3.98
N LEU A 71 -17.39 9.21 4.62
CA LEU A 71 -16.78 9.22 5.97
C LEU A 71 -17.56 8.43 7.01
N LYS A 72 -18.89 8.36 6.88
CA LYS A 72 -19.78 7.61 7.79
C LYS A 72 -19.57 6.10 7.73
N ASP A 73 -19.22 5.56 6.56
CA ASP A 73 -19.07 4.11 6.35
C ASP A 73 -17.63 3.65 6.58
N LEU A 74 -16.70 4.58 6.81
CA LEU A 74 -15.28 4.31 6.88
C LEU A 74 -14.92 3.41 8.06
N GLU A 75 -15.60 3.53 9.20
CA GLU A 75 -15.46 2.61 10.35
C GLU A 75 -15.93 1.19 10.04
N LYS A 76 -17.02 1.04 9.26
CA LYS A 76 -17.51 -0.27 8.82
C LYS A 76 -16.47 -0.98 7.94
N TRP A 77 -15.82 -0.25 7.04
CA TRP A 77 -14.75 -0.78 6.20
C TRP A 77 -13.52 -1.18 7.03
N GLN A 78 -13.13 -0.36 8.01
CA GLN A 78 -12.02 -0.71 8.91
C GLN A 78 -12.28 -2.02 9.65
N ASN A 79 -13.48 -2.19 10.23
CA ASN A 79 -13.82 -3.38 11.01
C ASN A 79 -13.83 -4.67 10.17
N ASN A 80 -14.18 -4.55 8.88
CA ASN A 80 -14.21 -5.70 7.99
C ASN A 80 -12.83 -6.07 7.42
N LEU A 81 -11.92 -5.11 7.29
CA LEU A 81 -10.65 -5.29 6.60
C LEU A 81 -9.45 -5.42 7.54
N LEU A 82 -9.47 -4.72 8.68
CA LEU A 82 -8.36 -4.65 9.60
C LEU A 82 -8.52 -5.71 10.71
N PRO A 83 -7.43 -6.33 11.17
CA PRO A 83 -7.48 -7.32 12.23
C PRO A 83 -7.81 -6.71 13.60
N SER A 84 -7.52 -5.42 13.81
CA SER A 84 -7.90 -4.68 15.02
C SER A 84 -7.95 -3.18 14.76
N HIS A 85 -8.60 -2.42 15.66
CA HIS A 85 -8.66 -0.95 15.57
C HIS A 85 -7.30 -0.27 15.79
N GLN A 86 -6.37 -0.94 16.48
CA GLN A 86 -5.05 -0.40 16.81
C GLN A 86 -4.00 -0.76 15.76
N PHE A 87 -4.24 -1.79 14.93
CA PHE A 87 -3.26 -2.34 14.01
C PHE A 87 -3.76 -2.43 12.57
N GLY A 88 -2.95 -1.91 11.65
CA GLY A 88 -3.20 -1.91 10.22
C GLY A 88 -3.75 -0.59 9.71
N PHE A 89 -3.64 -0.39 8.40
CA PHE A 89 -4.08 0.83 7.75
C PHE A 89 -4.83 0.52 6.46
N THR A 90 -5.98 1.16 6.29
CA THR A 90 -6.64 1.28 5.00
C THR A 90 -6.14 2.55 4.31
N ILE A 91 -5.71 2.43 3.05
CA ILE A 91 -5.22 3.55 2.24
C ILE A 91 -6.31 3.92 1.23
N LEU A 92 -6.63 5.20 1.17
CA LEU A 92 -7.71 5.78 0.37
C LEU A 92 -7.14 6.76 -0.66
N THR A 93 -7.82 6.89 -1.79
CA THR A 93 -7.54 7.95 -2.76
C THR A 93 -8.61 9.02 -2.59
N THR A 94 -8.23 10.19 -2.08
CA THR A 94 -9.12 11.35 -1.95
C THR A 94 -8.68 12.45 -2.92
N SER A 95 -9.47 13.52 -3.03
CA SER A 95 -9.11 14.71 -3.83
C SER A 95 -7.82 15.38 -3.34
N ALA A 96 -7.51 15.27 -2.05
CA ALA A 96 -6.27 15.79 -1.45
C ALA A 96 -5.06 14.86 -1.66
N GLY A 97 -5.26 13.63 -2.15
CA GLY A 97 -4.20 12.69 -2.47
C GLY A 97 -4.43 11.29 -1.93
N ILE A 98 -3.39 10.47 -1.99
CA ILE A 98 -3.41 9.11 -1.43
C ILE A 98 -2.91 9.21 0.01
N MET A 99 -3.77 8.81 0.94
CA MET A 99 -3.53 8.93 2.39
C MET A 99 -4.15 7.77 3.14
N ASP A 100 -3.73 7.56 4.38
CA ASP A 100 -4.32 6.56 5.26
C ASP A 100 -5.64 7.06 5.86
N HIS A 101 -6.46 6.11 6.28
CA HIS A 101 -7.76 6.37 6.88
C HIS A 101 -7.75 7.25 8.14
N LYS A 102 -6.61 7.38 8.85
CA LYS A 102 -6.51 8.28 10.00
C LYS A 102 -6.32 9.72 9.58
N GLN A 103 -5.59 9.97 8.48
CA GLN A 103 -5.45 11.29 7.87
C GLN A 103 -6.70 11.74 7.11
N ALA A 104 -7.49 10.79 6.60
CA ALA A 104 -8.71 11.08 5.85
C ALA A 104 -9.92 11.44 6.73
N ARG A 105 -9.83 11.22 8.05
CA ARG A 105 -10.88 11.53 9.02
C ARG A 105 -10.76 12.97 9.49
#